data_AF-F3ZMX6-F1
#
_entry.id   AF-F3ZMX6-F1
#
_cell.length_a   1.000
_cell.length_b   1.000
_cell.length_c   1.000
_cell.angle_alpha   90.00
_cell.angle_beta   90.00
_cell.angle_gamma   90.00
#
_symmetry.space_group_name_H-M   'P 1'
#
loop_
_entity.id
_entity.type
_entity.pdbx_description
1 polymer ?
#
loop_
_entity_poly.entity_id
_entity_poly.type
_entity_poly.pdbx_seq_one_letter_code
_entity_poly.pdbx_strand_id
1 'polypeptide(L)'
;MRTTRQQRRRSRALFRSARSAVKGLRLPEGAGLEEAAVRVALHIGRPLALLPAEELPLNGALTRAMDGTLAVRVPVRGAFREQPDTYLVHLACRGLARALLGVPGDPRAGIDYRTEPERLVELTATELGVRLRPATADAHGL
;
A
#
# COMPACT_ATOMS: atom_id res chain seq x y z
N MET A 1 17.99 4.39 30.66
CA MET A 1 16.94 3.55 30.04
C MET A 1 15.63 4.32 29.74
N ARG A 2 15.66 5.38 28.92
CA ARG A 2 14.44 6.15 28.49
C ARG A 2 13.94 5.78 27.09
N THR A 3 14.65 4.91 26.38
CA THR A 3 14.52 4.68 24.92
C THR A 3 13.36 3.76 24.54
N THR A 4 13.09 2.71 25.31
CA THR A 4 12.08 1.69 24.96
C THR A 4 10.63 2.20 25.03
N ARG A 5 10.30 3.04 26.02
CA ARG A 5 8.95 3.61 26.17
C ARG A 5 8.63 4.64 25.07
N GLN A 6 9.61 5.46 24.69
CA GLN A 6 9.46 6.44 23.61
C GLN A 6 9.33 5.76 22.26
N GLN A 7 10.14 4.72 21.99
CA GLN A 7 10.04 3.91 20.78
C GLN A 7 8.67 3.24 20.66
N ARG A 8 8.16 2.61 21.73
CA ARG A 8 6.81 2.02 21.76
C ARG A 8 5.71 3.04 21.47
N ARG A 9 5.81 4.25 22.03
CA ARG A 9 4.84 5.34 21.76
C ARG A 9 4.86 5.77 20.30
N ARG A 10 6.05 5.93 19.71
CA ARG A 10 6.22 6.27 18.29
C ARG A 10 5.64 5.19 17.39
N SER A 11 5.96 3.92 17.63
CA SER A 11 5.37 2.80 16.88
C SER A 11 3.85 2.82 16.96
N ARG A 12 3.26 2.96 18.17
CA ARG A 12 1.80 3.05 18.34
C ARG A 12 1.19 4.25 17.62
N ALA A 13 1.90 5.38 17.54
CA ALA A 13 1.43 6.52 16.76
C ALA A 13 1.37 6.19 15.26
N LEU A 14 2.41 5.55 14.71
CA LEU A 14 2.43 5.13 13.31
C LEU A 14 1.30 4.16 12.95
N PHE A 15 1.07 3.14 13.78
CA PHE A 15 -0.07 2.22 13.59
C PHE A 15 -1.41 2.95 13.58
N ARG A 16 -1.60 3.90 14.49
CA ARG A 16 -2.83 4.71 14.53
C ARG A 16 -2.98 5.59 13.29
N SER A 17 -1.89 6.20 12.82
CA SER A 17 -1.89 7.02 11.61
C SER A 17 -2.22 6.18 10.37
N ALA A 18 -1.58 5.02 10.20
CA ALA A 18 -1.85 4.10 9.10
C ALA A 18 -3.32 3.66 9.08
N ARG A 19 -3.84 3.19 10.21
CA ARG A 19 -5.24 2.79 10.34
C ARG A 19 -6.20 3.94 10.07
N SER A 20 -5.88 5.15 10.54
CA SER A 20 -6.71 6.33 10.32
C SER A 20 -6.75 6.71 8.83
N ALA A 21 -5.62 6.63 8.13
CA ALA A 21 -5.55 6.89 6.69
C ALA A 21 -6.45 5.92 5.91
N VAL A 22 -6.33 4.60 6.18
CA VAL A 22 -7.16 3.58 5.53
C VAL A 22 -8.64 3.72 5.90
N LYS A 23 -8.95 4.00 7.18
CA LYS A 23 -10.34 4.24 7.62
C LYS A 23 -10.97 5.42 6.89
N GLY A 24 -10.18 6.45 6.56
CA GLY A 24 -10.61 7.61 5.78
C GLY A 24 -11.11 7.28 4.37
N LEU A 25 -10.68 6.15 3.79
CA LEU A 25 -11.12 5.69 2.48
C LEU A 25 -12.52 5.07 2.48
N ARG A 26 -13.02 4.66 3.66
CA ARG A 26 -14.32 3.97 3.82
C ARG A 26 -14.47 2.77 2.88
N LEU A 27 -13.42 1.98 2.73
CA LEU A 27 -13.44 0.77 1.89
C LEU A 27 -14.39 -0.28 2.48
N PRO A 28 -15.25 -0.90 1.66
CA PRO A 28 -15.98 -2.09 2.07
C PRO A 28 -15.00 -3.22 2.38
N GLU A 29 -15.43 -4.17 3.19
CA GLU A 29 -14.66 -5.38 3.46
C GLU A 29 -14.63 -6.27 2.21
N GLY A 30 -13.45 -6.78 1.86
CA GLY A 30 -13.25 -7.54 0.63
C GLY A 30 -13.27 -6.68 -0.64
N ALA A 31 -13.05 -5.37 -0.54
CA ALA A 31 -12.93 -4.49 -1.70
C ALA A 31 -11.81 -4.98 -2.64
N GLY A 32 -12.06 -4.87 -3.95
CA GLY A 32 -11.03 -5.11 -4.96
C GLY A 32 -9.97 -4.00 -5.00
N LEU A 33 -8.85 -4.27 -5.68
CA LEU A 33 -7.75 -3.31 -5.82
C LEU A 33 -8.19 -2.06 -6.61
N GLU A 34 -9.03 -2.24 -7.62
CA GLU A 34 -9.57 -1.17 -8.45
C GLU A 34 -10.47 -0.23 -7.64
N GLU A 35 -11.35 -0.78 -6.79
CA GLU A 35 -12.17 0.04 -5.90
C GLU A 35 -11.29 0.79 -4.88
N ALA A 36 -10.25 0.14 -4.37
CA ALA A 36 -9.27 0.81 -3.51
C ALA A 36 -8.59 1.99 -4.21
N ALA A 37 -8.16 1.82 -5.46
CA ALA A 37 -7.56 2.87 -6.25
C ALA A 37 -8.51 4.06 -6.48
N VAL A 38 -9.78 3.79 -6.80
CA VAL A 38 -10.82 4.83 -6.94
C VAL A 38 -11.01 5.60 -5.64
N ARG A 39 -11.12 4.92 -4.50
CA ARG A 39 -11.28 5.59 -3.19
C ARG A 39 -10.06 6.43 -2.84
N VAL A 40 -8.84 5.95 -3.14
CA VAL A 40 -7.62 6.72 -2.94
C VAL A 40 -7.62 7.96 -3.83
N ALA A 41 -7.92 7.83 -5.13
CA ALA A 41 -7.99 8.95 -6.06
C ALA A 41 -8.96 10.04 -5.59
N LEU A 42 -10.16 9.64 -5.16
CA LEU A 42 -11.16 10.54 -4.59
C LEU A 42 -10.66 11.20 -3.30
N HIS A 43 -10.01 10.44 -2.42
CA HIS A 43 -9.50 10.96 -1.15
C HIS A 43 -8.40 12.02 -1.35
N ILE A 44 -7.49 11.81 -2.30
CA ILE A 44 -6.38 12.74 -2.57
C ILE A 44 -6.74 13.86 -3.56
N GLY A 45 -7.94 13.79 -4.16
CA GLY A 45 -8.40 14.75 -5.17
C GLY A 45 -7.55 14.76 -6.44
N ARG A 46 -6.98 13.61 -6.83
CA ARG A 46 -6.10 13.48 -8.01
C ARG A 46 -6.37 12.18 -8.76
N PRO A 47 -6.23 12.16 -10.10
CA PRO A 47 -6.29 10.93 -10.86
C PRO A 47 -5.21 9.94 -10.41
N LEU A 48 -5.60 8.67 -10.31
CA LEU A 48 -4.73 7.56 -9.99
C LEU A 48 -4.95 6.43 -11.01
N ALA A 49 -3.88 6.04 -11.69
CA ALA A 49 -3.88 4.93 -12.63
C ALA A 49 -3.19 3.70 -12.03
N LEU A 50 -3.75 2.53 -12.30
CA LEU A 50 -3.09 1.25 -12.05
C LEU A 50 -2.45 0.80 -13.36
N LEU A 51 -1.12 0.68 -13.37
CA LEU A 51 -0.38 0.25 -14.55
C LEU A 51 0.11 -1.19 -14.37
N PRO A 52 -0.10 -2.08 -15.34
CA PRO A 52 0.43 -3.44 -15.26
C PRO A 52 1.96 -3.40 -15.22
N ALA A 53 2.55 -4.32 -14.48
CA ALA A 53 3.98 -4.52 -14.42
C ALA A 53 4.33 -6.00 -14.46
N GLU A 54 5.29 -6.34 -15.32
CA GLU A 54 5.77 -7.71 -15.56
C GLU A 54 7.21 -7.92 -15.06
N GLU A 55 7.88 -6.87 -14.60
CA GLU A 55 9.26 -6.89 -14.14
C GLU A 55 9.39 -6.45 -12.68
N LEU A 56 10.29 -7.11 -11.94
CA LEU A 56 10.74 -6.72 -10.59
C LEU A 56 12.04 -5.90 -10.66
N PRO A 57 12.37 -5.13 -9.61
CA PRO A 57 11.63 -4.96 -8.35
C PRO A 57 10.46 -3.95 -8.43
N LEU A 58 9.32 -4.32 -7.82
CA LEU A 58 8.15 -3.45 -7.68
C LEU A 58 7.95 -3.07 -6.21
N ASN A 59 8.66 -2.06 -5.70
CA ASN A 59 8.50 -1.63 -4.29
C ASN A 59 7.45 -0.54 -4.09
N GLY A 60 6.37 -0.65 -4.88
CA GLY A 60 5.23 0.25 -4.87
C GLY A 60 5.56 1.66 -5.34
N ALA A 61 6.66 1.89 -6.07
CA ALA A 61 7.06 3.21 -6.53
C ALA A 61 5.90 3.94 -7.22
N LEU A 62 5.67 5.19 -6.81
CA LEU A 62 4.62 6.05 -7.31
C LEU A 62 5.20 6.96 -8.37
N THR A 63 4.74 6.78 -9.61
CA THR A 63 5.14 7.63 -10.72
C THR A 63 4.13 8.75 -10.91
N ARG A 64 4.59 9.89 -11.46
CA ARG A 64 3.73 11.02 -11.79
C ARG A 64 3.92 11.36 -13.26
N ALA A 65 2.83 11.36 -14.01
CA ALA A 65 2.80 11.82 -15.40
C ALA A 65 2.76 13.36 -15.47
N MET A 66 3.03 13.91 -16.66
CA MET A 66 3.08 15.37 -16.87
C MET A 66 1.74 16.07 -16.61
N ASP A 67 0.63 15.38 -16.82
CA ASP A 67 -0.73 15.84 -16.52
C ASP A 67 -1.07 15.83 -15.02
N GLY A 68 -0.13 15.38 -14.17
CA GLY A 68 -0.32 15.28 -12.72
C GLY A 68 -0.95 13.97 -12.26
N THR A 69 -1.30 13.06 -13.17
CA THR A 69 -1.81 11.73 -12.85
C THR A 69 -0.76 10.93 -12.11
N LEU A 70 -1.16 10.35 -10.97
CA LEU A 70 -0.33 9.41 -10.24
C LEU A 70 -0.52 8.01 -10.81
N ALA A 71 0.55 7.23 -10.89
CA ALA A 71 0.50 5.87 -11.39
C ALA A 71 1.19 4.90 -10.44
N VAL A 72 0.45 3.84 -10.08
CA VAL A 72 0.88 2.73 -9.25
C VAL A 72 1.08 1.51 -10.14
N ARG A 73 2.26 0.90 -10.06
CA ARG A 73 2.53 -0.35 -10.77
C ARG A 73 1.94 -1.54 -10.01
N VAL A 74 1.14 -2.34 -10.71
CA VAL A 74 0.46 -3.52 -10.18
C VAL A 74 1.03 -4.75 -10.88
N PRO A 75 1.49 -5.76 -10.13
CA PRO A 75 1.98 -7.00 -10.72
C PRO A 75 0.91 -7.68 -11.59
N VAL A 76 1.27 -8.07 -12.81
CA VAL A 76 0.39 -8.86 -13.68
C VAL A 76 0.29 -10.29 -13.16
N ARG A 77 -0.93 -10.83 -13.10
CA ARG A 77 -1.17 -12.21 -12.68
C ARG A 77 -0.42 -13.18 -13.61
N GLY A 78 0.40 -14.06 -13.03
CA GLY A 78 1.16 -15.07 -13.79
C GLY A 78 2.50 -14.59 -14.34
N ALA A 79 2.82 -13.29 -14.27
CA ALA A 79 4.16 -12.78 -14.60
C ALA A 79 5.20 -13.16 -13.52
N PHE A 80 4.75 -13.32 -12.27
CA PHE A 80 5.61 -13.63 -11.12
C PHE A 80 5.25 -14.98 -10.50
N ARG A 81 5.45 -16.06 -11.25
CA ARG A 81 5.02 -17.44 -10.85
C ARG A 81 5.65 -17.94 -9.55
N GLU A 82 6.82 -17.41 -9.20
CA GLU A 82 7.56 -17.79 -7.99
C GLU A 82 7.10 -17.02 -6.74
N GLN A 83 6.26 -16.00 -6.90
CA GLN A 83 5.83 -15.13 -5.81
C GLN A 83 4.40 -15.45 -5.39
N PRO A 84 4.10 -15.45 -4.07
CA PRO A 84 2.75 -15.70 -3.61
C PRO A 84 1.83 -14.51 -3.94
N ASP A 85 0.56 -14.78 -4.26
CA ASP A 85 -0.44 -13.74 -4.57
C ASP A 85 -0.56 -12.68 -3.46
N THR A 86 -0.41 -13.09 -2.20
CA THR A 86 -0.42 -12.18 -1.04
C THR A 86 0.70 -11.15 -1.08
N TYR A 87 1.89 -11.54 -1.56
CA TYR A 87 3.00 -10.62 -1.75
C TYR A 87 2.72 -9.66 -2.90
N LEU A 88 2.21 -10.16 -4.04
CA LEU A 88 1.89 -9.32 -5.20
C LEU A 88 0.81 -8.27 -4.89
N VAL A 89 -0.25 -8.67 -4.17
CA VAL A 89 -1.26 -7.74 -3.65
C VAL A 89 -0.63 -6.72 -2.71
N HIS A 90 0.27 -7.15 -1.83
CA HIS A 90 0.96 -6.22 -0.93
C HIS A 90 1.80 -5.17 -1.67
N LEU A 91 2.45 -5.52 -2.80
CA LEU A 91 3.19 -4.55 -3.62
C LEU A 91 2.26 -3.48 -4.20
N ALA A 92 1.08 -3.88 -4.68
CA ALA A 92 0.06 -2.96 -5.17
C ALA A 92 -0.47 -2.06 -4.02
N CYS A 93 -0.77 -2.64 -2.86
CA CYS A 93 -1.15 -1.90 -1.65
C CYS A 93 -0.07 -0.90 -1.23
N ARG A 94 1.21 -1.22 -1.40
CA ARG A 94 2.31 -0.31 -1.09
C ARG A 94 2.30 0.92 -1.99
N GLY A 95 2.02 0.75 -3.28
CA GLY A 95 1.84 1.89 -4.19
C GLY A 95 0.62 2.74 -3.88
N LEU A 96 -0.51 2.11 -3.52
CA LEU A 96 -1.70 2.85 -3.05
C LEU A 96 -1.42 3.62 -1.74
N ALA A 97 -0.69 3.01 -0.79
CA ALA A 97 -0.28 3.67 0.44
C ALA A 97 0.63 4.88 0.16
N ARG A 98 1.56 4.75 -0.78
CA ARG A 98 2.39 5.86 -1.26
C ARG A 98 1.58 7.00 -1.84
N ALA A 99 0.59 6.68 -2.69
CA ALA A 99 -0.33 7.68 -3.24
C ALA A 99 -1.11 8.39 -2.12
N LEU A 100 -1.68 7.63 -1.19
CA LEU A 100 -2.46 8.14 -0.06
C LEU A 100 -1.66 9.05 0.86
N LEU A 101 -0.38 8.73 1.08
CA LEU A 101 0.51 9.48 1.97
C LEU A 101 1.34 10.55 1.24
N GLY A 102 1.25 10.64 -0.09
CA GLY A 102 2.06 11.55 -0.90
C GLY A 102 3.56 11.24 -0.89
N VAL A 103 3.95 9.97 -0.77
CA VAL A 103 5.37 9.54 -0.69
C VAL A 103 5.78 8.86 -1.99
N PRO A 104 6.64 9.45 -2.84
CA PRO A 104 6.92 8.96 -4.20
C PRO A 104 7.59 7.58 -4.27
N GLY A 105 8.34 7.18 -3.23
CA GLY A 105 9.14 5.95 -3.25
C GLY A 105 10.39 6.04 -4.11
N ASP A 106 11.33 5.12 -3.90
CA ASP A 106 12.56 5.06 -4.67
C ASP A 106 12.29 4.48 -6.07
N PRO A 107 12.62 5.20 -7.17
CA PRO A 107 12.51 4.69 -8.53
C PRO A 107 13.35 3.43 -8.79
N ARG A 108 14.42 3.20 -8.01
CA ARG A 108 15.27 2.01 -8.06
C ARG A 108 14.76 0.89 -7.15
N ALA A 109 13.59 1.08 -6.56
CA ALA A 109 12.96 0.18 -5.62
C ALA A 109 13.78 -0.05 -4.33
N GLY A 110 14.66 0.87 -3.92
CA GLY A 110 15.21 0.83 -2.57
C GLY A 110 14.13 1.05 -1.50
N ILE A 111 14.17 0.31 -0.39
CA ILE A 111 13.32 0.57 0.78
C ILE A 111 14.21 0.79 1.99
N ASP A 112 14.07 1.95 2.63
CA ASP A 112 14.76 2.27 3.89
C ASP A 112 13.78 2.36 5.06
N TYR A 113 13.56 1.21 5.73
CA TYR A 113 12.72 1.11 6.92
C TYR A 113 13.25 1.87 8.15
N ARG A 114 14.46 2.45 8.08
CA ARG A 114 14.96 3.34 9.15
C ARG A 114 14.24 4.69 9.12
N THR A 115 13.62 5.04 7.99
CA THR A 115 12.84 6.27 7.86
C THR A 115 11.40 6.09 8.36
N GLU A 116 10.85 7.14 8.95
CA GLU A 116 9.46 7.13 9.41
C GLU A 116 8.43 7.02 8.26
N PRO A 117 8.61 7.73 7.12
CA PRO A 117 7.70 7.62 5.98
C PRO A 117 7.59 6.19 5.43
N GLU A 118 8.71 5.48 5.27
CA GLU A 118 8.67 4.10 4.76
C GLU A 118 7.98 3.14 5.72
N ARG A 119 8.19 3.30 7.03
CA ARG A 119 7.43 2.51 8.02
C ARG A 119 5.94 2.83 7.96
N LEU A 120 5.56 4.09 7.78
CA LEU A 120 4.15 4.46 7.68
C LEU A 120 3.52 3.90 6.40
N VAL A 121 4.22 3.96 5.27
CA VAL A 121 3.83 3.34 4.00
C VAL A 121 3.61 1.85 4.20
N GLU A 122 4.54 1.16 4.84
CA GLU A 122 4.45 -0.29 5.10
C GLU A 122 3.23 -0.68 5.93
N LEU A 123 2.99 0.06 7.01
CA LEU A 123 1.85 -0.17 7.89
C LEU A 123 0.53 0.13 7.18
N THR A 124 0.49 1.17 6.36
CA THR A 124 -0.70 1.56 5.59
C THR A 124 -0.99 0.53 4.49
N ALA A 125 0.05 0.03 3.82
CA ALA A 125 -0.06 -1.05 2.84
C ALA A 125 -0.58 -2.35 3.48
N THR A 126 -0.13 -2.65 4.69
CA THR A 126 -0.59 -3.81 5.47
C THR A 126 -2.06 -3.67 5.84
N GLU A 127 -2.48 -2.50 6.35
CA GLU A 127 -3.88 -2.25 6.71
C GLU A 127 -4.79 -2.26 5.46
N LEU A 128 -4.34 -1.73 4.32
CA LEU A 128 -5.03 -1.88 3.03
C LEU A 128 -5.17 -3.36 2.66
N GLY A 129 -4.07 -4.12 2.68
CA GLY A 129 -4.07 -5.53 2.35
C GLY A 129 -5.02 -6.36 3.22
N VAL A 130 -5.20 -6.01 4.50
CA VAL A 130 -6.21 -6.65 5.36
C VAL A 130 -7.63 -6.33 4.88
N ARG A 131 -7.91 -5.10 4.44
CA ARG A 131 -9.24 -4.72 3.93
C ARG A 131 -9.59 -5.33 2.58
N LEU A 132 -8.59 -5.53 1.73
CA LEU A 132 -8.79 -6.14 0.41
C LEU A 132 -8.89 -7.67 0.47
N ARG A 133 -8.59 -8.29 1.62
CA ARG A 133 -8.84 -9.72 1.77
C ARG A 133 -10.34 -9.98 1.79
N PRO A 134 -10.84 -10.98 1.05
CA PRO A 134 -12.23 -11.38 1.16
C PRO A 134 -12.51 -11.87 2.59
N ALA A 135 -13.67 -11.51 3.14
CA ALA A 135 -14.11 -11.85 4.49
C ALA A 135 -14.15 -13.39 4.77
N THR A 136 -14.09 -14.21 3.73
CA THR A 136 -14.16 -15.68 3.78
C THR A 136 -12.82 -16.39 3.90
N ALA A 137 -11.69 -15.67 3.94
CA ALA A 137 -10.37 -16.30 4.09
C ALA A 137 -10.14 -16.97 5.47
N ASP A 138 -11.05 -16.75 6.43
CA ASP A 138 -11.05 -17.44 7.74
C ASP A 138 -12.07 -18.60 7.83
N ALA A 139 -12.79 -18.94 6.74
CA ALA A 139 -13.89 -19.91 6.78
C ALA A 139 -13.60 -21.31 6.19
N HIS A 140 -12.51 -21.54 5.45
CA HIS A 140 -12.13 -22.88 4.97
C HIS A 140 -10.59 -22.96 4.94
N GLY A 141 -9.91 -23.84 5.69
CA GLY A 141 -10.20 -25.26 5.79
C GLY A 141 -9.78 -25.98 4.51
N LEU A 142 -8.49 -25.85 4.13
CA LEU A 142 -7.78 -26.74 3.21
C LEU A 142 -6.36 -26.96 3.75
#